data_AF-A0A3B9GA43-F1
#
_entry.id   AF-A0A3B9GA43-F1
#
_cell.length_a   1.000
_cell.length_b   1.000
_cell.length_c   1.000
_cell.angle_alpha   90.00
_cell.angle_beta   90.00
_cell.angle_gamma   90.00
#
_symmetry.space_group_name_H-M   'P 1'
#
loop_
_entity.id
_entity.type
_entity.pdbx_description
1 polymer ?
#
loop_
_entity_poly.entity_id
_entity_poly.type
_entity_poly.pdbx_seq_one_letter_code
_entity_poly.pdbx_strand_id
1 'polypeptide(L)'
;GAYICGEEGSLLNSLEGKHPFPRNKPPFPVTHGFEDKPTAVNNVETLCAIPHIINKGAEWYQSLGMGEHAGTKLISLSGDIKQPGNYEIPIGLPLKTLLYDWAGGPLDQRSIQAVTMAGLSGGFLGHQILDDLTLDDPCIRSHGSFLGAGGIMVFDDSRNMMKAAHDAMAFFAHESCGKCFPCRIGTQRLTERLNDDSKKLDLAAWTEEV
;
A
#
# COMPACT_ATOMS: atom_id res chain seq x y z
N GLY A 1 17.90 7.52 -0.30
CA GLY A 1 16.73 7.50 0.59
C GLY A 1 16.20 6.09 0.58
N ALA A 2 16.24 5.39 1.71
CA ALA A 2 15.93 3.97 1.80
C ALA A 2 14.46 3.75 2.18
N TYR A 3 13.71 3.03 1.34
CA TYR A 3 12.28 2.73 1.57
C TYR A 3 12.06 1.97 2.88
N ILE A 4 12.97 1.05 3.22
CA ILE A 4 12.88 0.27 4.46
C ILE A 4 12.91 1.12 5.73
N CYS A 5 13.44 2.36 5.69
CA CYS A 5 13.40 3.27 6.83
C CYS A 5 11.99 3.81 7.13
N GLY A 6 10.98 3.51 6.30
CA GLY A 6 9.58 3.76 6.63
C GLY A 6 8.98 2.73 7.61
N GLU A 7 9.61 1.57 7.80
CA GLU A 7 9.20 0.59 8.82
C GLU A 7 9.60 1.08 10.21
N GLU A 8 8.72 0.94 11.20
CA GLU A 8 8.90 1.58 12.52
C GLU A 8 10.22 1.22 13.24
N GLY A 9 10.67 -0.04 13.23
CA GLY A 9 11.90 -0.43 13.89
C GLY A 9 13.15 0.01 13.13
N SER A 10 13.07 -0.03 11.79
CA SER A 10 14.09 0.47 10.90
C SER A 10 14.27 1.98 11.01
N LEU A 11 13.16 2.74 11.08
CA LEU A 11 13.13 4.18 11.32
C LEU A 11 13.90 4.53 12.60
N LEU A 12 13.60 3.84 13.70
CA LEU A 12 14.26 4.07 14.99
C LEU A 12 15.77 3.78 14.91
N ASN A 13 16.17 2.70 14.26
CA ASN A 13 17.59 2.42 14.04
C ASN A 13 18.27 3.50 13.19
N SER A 14 17.59 3.99 12.14
CA SER A 14 18.11 5.08 11.31
C SER A 14 18.27 6.38 12.11
N LEU A 15 17.33 6.72 12.99
CA LEU A 15 17.41 7.90 13.87
C LEU A 15 18.56 7.79 14.88
N GLU A 16 18.88 6.58 15.31
CA GLU A 16 20.00 6.29 16.21
C GLU A 16 21.36 6.17 15.49
N GLY A 17 21.41 6.40 14.18
CA GLY A 17 22.63 6.26 13.37
C GLY A 17 23.10 4.81 13.19
N LYS A 18 22.24 3.83 13.46
CA LYS A 18 22.49 2.40 13.26
C LYS A 18 22.13 1.99 11.83
N HIS A 19 22.58 0.81 11.42
CA HIS A 19 22.13 0.22 10.16
C HIS A 19 20.60 0.02 10.20
N PRO A 20 19.84 0.39 9.14
CA PRO A 20 18.38 0.39 9.13
C PRO A 20 17.81 -1.02 8.91
N PHE A 21 18.21 -1.96 9.76
CA PHE A 21 17.55 -3.25 9.87
C PHE A 21 16.29 -3.10 10.73
N PRO A 22 15.12 -3.61 10.31
CA PRO A 22 13.95 -3.71 11.17
C PRO A 22 14.30 -4.41 12.49
N ARG A 23 13.77 -3.92 13.61
CA ARG A 23 13.98 -4.54 14.92
C ARG A 23 13.12 -5.80 15.04
N ASN A 24 13.64 -6.82 15.73
CA ASN A 24 12.81 -7.98 16.07
C ASN A 24 11.77 -7.56 17.11
N LYS A 25 10.54 -8.03 16.97
CA LYS A 25 9.46 -7.81 17.94
C LYS A 25 9.14 -9.17 18.58
N PRO A 26 9.05 -9.28 19.91
CA PRO A 26 9.34 -8.25 20.93
C PRO A 26 10.85 -7.94 21.13
N PRO A 27 11.22 -6.81 21.79
CA PRO A 27 10.32 -5.83 22.41
C PRO A 27 9.69 -4.86 21.40
N PHE A 28 8.48 -4.38 21.71
CA PHE A 28 7.75 -3.40 20.88
C PHE A 28 8.21 -1.97 21.18
N PRO A 29 8.24 -1.05 20.18
CA PRO A 29 8.66 0.34 20.36
C PRO A 29 7.96 1.09 21.49
N VAL A 30 6.68 0.80 21.74
CA VAL A 30 5.89 1.41 22.82
C VAL A 30 6.45 1.13 24.22
N THR A 31 7.29 0.11 24.36
CA THR A 31 8.03 -0.17 25.61
C THR A 31 9.52 0.13 25.46
N HIS A 32 10.13 -0.23 24.32
CA HIS A 32 11.56 -0.07 24.06
C HIS A 32 11.76 0.39 22.61
N GLY A 33 11.64 1.70 22.40
CA GLY A 33 11.73 2.37 21.10
C GLY A 33 13.02 3.17 20.94
N PHE A 34 12.92 4.46 20.68
CA PHE A 34 14.07 5.35 20.46
C PHE A 34 14.92 5.42 21.73
N GLU A 35 16.22 5.11 21.61
CA GLU A 35 17.16 5.05 22.74
C GLU A 35 16.67 4.18 23.90
N ASP A 36 16.01 3.06 23.58
CA ASP A 36 15.42 2.11 24.54
C ASP A 36 14.34 2.73 25.46
N LYS A 37 13.75 3.86 25.07
CA LYS A 37 12.65 4.53 25.79
C LYS A 37 11.28 4.20 25.16
N PRO A 38 10.19 4.21 25.94
CA PRO A 38 8.83 4.10 25.40
C PRO A 38 8.58 5.13 24.28
N THR A 39 8.27 4.64 23.07
CA THR A 39 8.12 5.48 21.87
C THR A 39 6.90 5.06 21.06
N ALA A 40 6.01 6.01 20.77
CA ALA A 40 4.90 5.81 19.85
C ALA A 40 5.28 6.34 18.46
N VAL A 41 5.37 5.46 17.47
CA VAL A 41 5.61 5.83 16.07
C VAL A 41 4.26 5.89 15.36
N ASN A 42 3.89 7.07 14.86
CA ASN A 42 2.63 7.30 14.15
C ASN A 42 2.91 7.97 12.81
N ASN A 43 2.06 7.69 11.81
CA ASN A 43 2.14 8.38 10.53
C ASN A 43 1.78 9.87 10.70
N VAL A 44 2.33 10.72 9.82
CA VAL A 44 2.03 12.15 9.79
C VAL A 44 0.53 12.42 9.68
N GLU A 45 -0.19 11.70 8.81
CA GLU A 45 -1.64 11.79 8.64
C GLU A 45 -2.38 11.60 9.98
N THR A 46 -2.01 10.56 10.72
CA THR A 46 -2.59 10.26 12.05
C THR A 46 -2.35 11.41 13.04
N LEU A 47 -1.13 11.96 13.08
CA LEU A 47 -0.81 13.06 13.99
C LEU A 47 -1.52 14.36 13.58
N CYS A 48 -1.69 14.62 12.28
CA CYS A 48 -2.41 15.77 11.74
C CYS A 48 -3.92 15.73 12.04
N ALA A 49 -4.51 14.54 12.26
CA ALA A 49 -5.90 14.42 12.67
C ALA A 49 -6.14 14.86 14.14
N ILE A 50 -5.12 14.74 15.01
CA ILE A 50 -5.25 14.97 16.46
C ILE A 50 -5.78 16.37 16.80
N PRO A 51 -5.25 17.48 16.27
CA PRO A 51 -5.76 18.82 16.59
C PRO A 51 -7.24 18.99 16.22
N HIS A 52 -7.68 18.39 15.11
CA HIS A 52 -9.08 18.46 14.71
C HIS A 52 -9.99 17.67 15.65
N ILE A 53 -9.56 16.47 16.06
CA ILE A 53 -10.29 15.64 17.02
C ILE A 53 -10.40 16.34 18.38
N ILE A 54 -9.32 16.95 18.89
CA ILE A 54 -9.33 17.67 20.17
C ILE A 54 -10.28 18.87 20.11
N ASN A 55 -10.23 19.66 19.02
CA ASN A 55 -10.99 20.90 18.92
C ASN A 55 -12.48 20.70 18.62
N LYS A 56 -12.83 19.62 17.92
CA LYS A 56 -14.22 19.37 17.46
C LYS A 56 -14.89 18.19 18.16
N GLY A 57 -14.14 17.40 18.93
CA GLY A 57 -14.62 16.22 19.64
C GLY A 57 -14.51 14.93 18.82
N ALA A 58 -14.51 13.80 19.53
CA ALA A 58 -14.42 12.48 18.92
C ALA A 58 -15.65 12.14 18.07
N GLU A 59 -16.86 12.51 18.53
CA GLU A 59 -18.12 12.29 17.81
C GLU A 59 -18.11 12.96 16.43
N TRP A 60 -17.56 14.18 16.35
CA TRP A 60 -17.39 14.87 15.07
C TRP A 60 -16.51 14.06 14.11
N TYR A 61 -15.35 13.59 14.56
CA TYR A 61 -14.44 12.83 13.69
C TYR A 61 -15.05 11.49 13.27
N GLN A 62 -15.75 10.82 14.19
CA GLN A 62 -16.49 9.59 13.89
C GLN A 62 -17.56 9.82 12.81
N SER A 63 -18.25 10.97 12.85
CA SER A 63 -19.28 11.31 11.85
C SER A 63 -18.76 11.57 10.42
N LEU A 64 -17.44 11.65 10.22
CA LEU A 64 -16.85 11.89 8.90
C LEU A 64 -16.76 10.62 8.05
N GLY A 65 -16.77 9.44 8.67
CA GLY A 65 -16.70 8.17 7.94
C GLY A 65 -18.06 7.72 7.42
N MET A 66 -18.06 6.64 6.64
CA MET A 66 -19.29 6.00 6.15
C MET A 66 -19.62 4.76 6.97
N GLY A 67 -20.92 4.56 7.23
CA GLY A 67 -21.40 3.38 7.96
C GLY A 67 -20.84 3.32 9.38
N GLU A 68 -20.08 2.26 9.65
CA GLU A 68 -19.43 2.01 10.95
C GLU A 68 -17.99 2.55 11.03
N HIS A 69 -17.48 3.13 9.93
CA HIS A 69 -16.13 3.68 9.88
C HIS A 69 -16.07 5.12 10.40
N ALA A 70 -14.90 5.52 10.89
CA ALA A 70 -14.67 6.83 11.51
C ALA A 70 -13.54 7.58 10.82
N GLY A 71 -13.75 8.87 10.55
CA GLY A 71 -12.73 9.76 10.02
C GLY A 71 -12.60 9.76 8.51
N THR A 72 -11.61 10.50 8.05
CA THR A 72 -11.20 10.60 6.65
C THR A 72 -9.86 9.93 6.41
N LYS A 73 -9.54 9.70 5.14
CA LYS A 73 -8.22 9.23 4.71
C LYS A 73 -7.77 10.00 3.47
N LEU A 74 -6.48 10.29 3.38
CA LEU A 74 -5.84 10.81 2.18
C LEU A 74 -5.45 9.65 1.28
N ILE A 75 -5.95 9.69 0.05
CA ILE A 75 -5.63 8.74 -1.02
C ILE A 75 -4.78 9.44 -2.07
N SER A 76 -3.56 8.93 -2.28
CA SER A 76 -2.68 9.33 -3.37
C SER A 76 -2.99 8.46 -4.59
N LEU A 77 -3.80 8.98 -5.50
CA LEU A 77 -4.23 8.31 -6.72
C LEU A 77 -3.30 8.66 -7.89
N SER A 78 -2.81 7.64 -8.59
CA SER A 78 -1.87 7.79 -9.71
C SER A 78 -2.07 6.67 -10.74
N GLY A 79 -1.25 6.67 -11.80
CA GLY A 79 -1.33 5.68 -12.89
C GLY A 79 -2.22 6.14 -14.05
N ASP A 80 -2.88 5.19 -14.70
CA ASP A 80 -3.63 5.38 -15.95
C ASP A 80 -5.06 5.87 -15.69
N ILE A 81 -5.15 7.10 -15.16
CA ILE A 81 -6.41 7.76 -14.77
C ILE A 81 -6.41 9.22 -15.24
N LYS A 82 -7.57 9.80 -15.56
CA LYS A 82 -7.65 11.17 -16.09
C LYS A 82 -7.22 12.25 -15.10
N GLN A 83 -7.56 12.10 -13.82
CA GLN A 83 -7.25 13.09 -12.78
C GLN A 83 -6.46 12.43 -11.64
N PRO A 84 -5.15 12.17 -11.82
CA PRO A 84 -4.29 11.74 -10.72
C PRO A 84 -4.13 12.89 -9.71
N GLY A 85 -4.00 12.55 -8.42
CA GLY A 85 -3.94 13.56 -7.37
C GLY A 85 -4.10 12.98 -5.97
N ASN A 86 -4.17 13.88 -4.99
CA ASN A 86 -4.47 13.52 -3.61
C ASN A 86 -5.93 13.85 -3.31
N TYR A 87 -6.68 12.86 -2.83
CA TYR A 87 -8.09 12.97 -2.50
C TYR A 87 -8.27 12.68 -1.00
N GLU A 88 -8.89 13.60 -0.27
CA GLU A 88 -9.38 13.30 1.07
C GLU A 88 -10.77 12.65 0.96
N ILE A 89 -10.87 11.38 1.37
CA ILE A 89 -12.08 10.57 1.26
C ILE A 89 -12.62 10.23 2.66
N PRO A 90 -13.95 10.12 2.84
CA PRO A 90 -14.50 9.50 4.04
C PRO A 90 -14.18 7.99 4.01
N ILE A 91 -13.70 7.43 5.12
CA ILE A 91 -13.38 5.99 5.16
C ILE A 91 -14.66 5.17 4.92
N GLY A 92 -14.57 4.14 4.08
CA GLY A 92 -15.71 3.35 3.60
C GLY A 92 -16.30 3.83 2.26
N LEU A 93 -15.76 4.90 1.66
CA LEU A 93 -16.16 5.35 0.32
C LEU A 93 -16.00 4.22 -0.70
N PRO A 94 -16.99 3.94 -1.58
CA PRO A 94 -16.81 3.00 -2.68
C PRO A 94 -15.63 3.39 -3.58
N LEU A 95 -14.76 2.43 -3.90
CA LEU A 95 -13.60 2.67 -4.76
C LEU A 95 -14.03 3.20 -6.13
N LYS A 96 -15.13 2.67 -6.68
CA LYS A 96 -15.69 3.11 -7.96
C LYS A 96 -16.03 4.60 -7.99
N THR A 97 -16.58 5.13 -6.90
CA THR A 97 -16.89 6.56 -6.79
C THR A 97 -15.62 7.40 -6.89
N LEU A 98 -14.55 7.00 -6.19
CA LEU A 98 -13.26 7.68 -6.32
C LEU A 98 -12.72 7.61 -7.76
N LEU A 99 -12.71 6.42 -8.37
CA LEU A 99 -12.09 6.22 -9.68
C LEU A 99 -12.86 6.89 -10.83
N TYR A 100 -14.18 6.76 -10.86
CA TYR A 100 -14.99 7.20 -11.99
C TYR A 100 -15.64 8.57 -11.76
N ASP A 101 -16.22 8.80 -10.59
CA ASP A 101 -16.97 10.04 -10.33
C ASP A 101 -16.02 11.19 -10.00
N TRP A 102 -14.96 10.94 -9.21
CA TRP A 102 -14.04 11.98 -8.75
C TRP A 102 -12.83 12.11 -9.68
N ALA A 103 -12.19 11.00 -10.04
CA ALA A 103 -10.97 11.01 -10.85
C ALA A 103 -11.21 10.92 -12.37
N GLY A 104 -12.47 10.81 -12.80
CA GLY A 104 -12.87 10.87 -14.21
C GLY A 104 -12.64 9.58 -15.02
N GLY A 105 -12.30 8.48 -14.37
CA GLY A 105 -12.09 7.18 -15.02
C GLY A 105 -10.76 7.06 -15.79
N PRO A 106 -10.58 5.94 -16.51
CA PRO A 106 -9.39 5.70 -17.33
C PRO A 106 -9.36 6.65 -18.54
N LEU A 107 -8.24 6.67 -19.27
CA LEU A 107 -8.12 7.45 -20.51
C LEU A 107 -9.16 7.02 -21.56
N ASP A 108 -9.39 7.86 -22.57
CA ASP A 108 -10.43 7.60 -23.58
C ASP A 108 -10.18 6.27 -24.31
N GLN A 109 -11.26 5.49 -24.47
CA GLN A 109 -11.24 4.14 -25.06
C GLN A 109 -10.42 3.11 -24.28
N ARG A 110 -10.15 3.36 -22.99
CA ARG A 110 -9.47 2.42 -22.10
C ARG A 110 -10.40 1.91 -21.01
N SER A 111 -10.06 0.74 -20.47
CA SER A 111 -10.72 0.13 -19.33
C SER A 111 -9.70 -0.15 -18.22
N ILE A 112 -10.10 0.02 -16.96
CA ILE A 112 -9.25 -0.32 -15.81
C ILE A 112 -9.17 -1.85 -15.72
N GLN A 113 -7.97 -2.42 -15.75
CA GLN A 113 -7.78 -3.87 -15.58
C GLN A 113 -7.34 -4.25 -14.16
N ALA A 114 -6.64 -3.35 -13.46
CA ALA A 114 -6.15 -3.59 -12.11
C ALA A 114 -5.86 -2.29 -11.35
N VAL A 115 -5.84 -2.39 -10.02
CA VAL A 115 -5.39 -1.32 -9.12
C VAL A 115 -4.53 -1.87 -7.98
N THR A 116 -3.74 -1.01 -7.34
CA THR A 116 -3.12 -1.31 -6.03
C THR A 116 -3.84 -0.58 -4.90
N MET A 117 -3.78 -1.05 -3.66
CA MET A 117 -4.41 -0.37 -2.50
C MET A 117 -3.41 0.28 -1.53
N ALA A 118 -2.26 -0.36 -1.27
CA ALA A 118 -1.20 0.13 -0.38
C ALA A 118 0.12 0.38 -1.13
N GLY A 119 0.03 1.07 -2.27
CA GLY A 119 1.07 1.07 -3.29
C GLY A 119 1.41 -0.36 -3.72
N LEU A 120 2.65 -0.61 -4.12
CA LEU A 120 3.09 -1.95 -4.55
C LEU A 120 2.95 -3.03 -3.46
N SER A 121 2.96 -2.65 -2.19
CA SER A 121 2.90 -3.60 -1.08
C SER A 121 1.53 -4.26 -0.90
N GLY A 122 0.46 -3.62 -1.38
CA GLY A 122 -0.90 -4.16 -1.33
C GLY A 122 -1.20 -5.18 -2.43
N GLY A 123 -0.26 -5.46 -3.33
CA GLY A 123 -0.51 -6.29 -4.51
C GLY A 123 -1.47 -5.64 -5.51
N PHE A 124 -2.01 -6.46 -6.41
CA PHE A 124 -2.90 -6.02 -7.49
C PHE A 124 -4.29 -6.62 -7.31
N LEU A 125 -5.32 -5.78 -7.31
CA LEU A 125 -6.72 -6.17 -7.33
C LEU A 125 -7.23 -6.02 -8.76
N GLY A 126 -7.75 -7.12 -9.32
CA GLY A 126 -8.23 -7.18 -10.70
C GLY A 126 -9.59 -6.52 -10.89
N HIS A 127 -9.91 -6.20 -12.15
CA HIS A 127 -11.14 -5.48 -12.51
C HIS A 127 -12.43 -6.13 -11.96
N GLN A 128 -12.46 -7.46 -11.81
CA GLN A 128 -13.67 -8.23 -11.51
C GLN A 128 -14.28 -7.90 -10.14
N ILE A 129 -13.48 -7.39 -9.22
CA ILE A 129 -13.90 -7.10 -7.84
C ILE A 129 -14.01 -5.60 -7.54
N LEU A 130 -13.57 -4.72 -8.45
CA LEU A 130 -13.45 -3.28 -8.16
C LEU A 130 -14.77 -2.60 -7.81
N ASP A 131 -15.87 -3.12 -8.36
CA ASP A 131 -17.22 -2.60 -8.12
C ASP A 131 -17.71 -2.90 -6.69
N ASP A 132 -17.17 -3.93 -6.04
CA ASP A 132 -17.55 -4.37 -4.69
C ASP A 132 -16.66 -3.77 -3.59
N LEU A 133 -15.59 -3.06 -3.96
CA LEU A 133 -14.61 -2.55 -2.99
C LEU A 133 -15.05 -1.22 -2.38
N THR A 134 -14.94 -1.16 -1.06
CA THR A 134 -15.00 0.06 -0.26
C THR A 134 -13.62 0.39 0.31
N LEU A 135 -13.31 1.67 0.44
CA LEU A 135 -12.03 2.19 0.93
C LEU A 135 -11.96 2.13 2.46
N ASP A 136 -11.93 0.90 2.98
CA ASP A 136 -11.75 0.55 4.38
C ASP A 136 -10.91 -0.73 4.51
N ASP A 137 -10.13 -0.84 5.59
CA ASP A 137 -9.20 -1.95 5.76
C ASP A 137 -9.91 -3.33 5.82
N PRO A 138 -11.06 -3.51 6.52
CA PRO A 138 -11.79 -4.77 6.53
C PRO A 138 -12.19 -5.29 5.13
N CYS A 139 -12.80 -4.44 4.30
CA CYS A 139 -13.23 -4.81 2.95
C CYS A 139 -12.05 -5.15 2.04
N ILE A 140 -10.99 -4.34 2.07
CA ILE A 140 -9.82 -4.61 1.23
C ILE A 140 -9.08 -5.88 1.68
N ARG A 141 -9.05 -6.18 2.99
CA ARG A 141 -8.46 -7.41 3.54
C ARG A 141 -9.23 -8.67 3.17
N SER A 142 -10.56 -8.62 3.07
CA SER A 142 -11.35 -9.79 2.65
C SER A 142 -11.01 -10.23 1.22
N HIS A 143 -10.42 -9.33 0.41
CA HIS A 143 -9.95 -9.58 -0.94
C HIS A 143 -8.42 -9.83 -1.03
N GLY A 144 -7.75 -10.09 0.09
CA GLY A 144 -6.33 -10.46 0.12
C GLY A 144 -5.35 -9.28 -0.04
N SER A 145 -5.81 -8.04 0.16
CA SER A 145 -4.99 -6.83 0.11
C SER A 145 -5.09 -6.05 1.44
N PHE A 146 -4.66 -4.79 1.47
CA PHE A 146 -4.88 -3.85 2.58
C PHE A 146 -4.76 -2.41 2.07
N LEU A 147 -5.37 -1.45 2.75
CA LEU A 147 -5.42 -0.04 2.31
C LEU A 147 -4.08 0.69 2.58
N GLY A 148 -3.43 0.33 3.69
CA GLY A 148 -2.09 0.82 4.04
C GLY A 148 -1.98 2.35 4.01
N ALA A 149 -0.96 2.86 3.32
CA ALA A 149 -0.70 4.30 3.23
C ALA A 149 -1.70 5.07 2.34
N GLY A 150 -2.68 4.40 1.70
CA GLY A 150 -3.62 5.05 0.80
C GLY A 150 -3.04 5.36 -0.59
N GLY A 151 -1.99 4.65 -1.01
CA GLY A 151 -1.42 4.80 -2.35
C GLY A 151 -2.14 3.90 -3.36
N ILE A 152 -2.89 4.47 -4.29
CA ILE A 152 -3.61 3.72 -5.32
C ILE A 152 -3.01 4.03 -6.69
N MET A 153 -2.50 3.00 -7.36
CA MET A 153 -2.08 3.07 -8.76
C MET A 153 -3.08 2.34 -9.62
N VAL A 154 -3.56 3.01 -10.66
CA VAL A 154 -4.51 2.47 -11.66
C VAL A 154 -3.73 1.96 -12.86
N PHE A 155 -4.07 0.77 -13.33
CA PHE A 155 -3.52 0.16 -14.54
C PHE A 155 -4.67 -0.09 -15.53
N ASP A 156 -4.57 0.52 -16.71
CA ASP A 156 -5.53 0.29 -17.79
C ASP A 156 -5.14 -0.91 -18.67
N ASP A 157 -6.03 -1.33 -19.57
CA ASP A 157 -5.85 -2.44 -20.50
C ASP A 157 -4.64 -2.35 -21.45
N SER A 158 -3.91 -1.23 -21.49
CA SER A 158 -2.67 -1.11 -22.26
C SER A 158 -1.45 -1.70 -21.54
N ARG A 159 -1.56 -1.94 -20.23
CA ARG A 159 -0.43 -2.37 -19.39
C ARG A 159 -0.20 -3.88 -19.44
N ASN A 160 1.07 -4.27 -19.50
CA ASN A 160 1.49 -5.64 -19.26
C ASN A 160 1.64 -5.84 -17.74
N MET A 161 0.71 -6.60 -17.13
CA MET A 161 0.72 -6.84 -15.69
C MET A 161 1.88 -7.76 -15.23
N MET A 162 2.43 -8.60 -16.10
CA MET A 162 3.64 -9.35 -15.79
C MET A 162 4.84 -8.42 -15.65
N LYS A 163 4.94 -7.43 -16.55
CA LYS A 163 5.94 -6.38 -16.44
C LYS A 163 5.74 -5.54 -15.17
N ALA A 164 4.50 -5.19 -14.82
CA ALA A 164 4.23 -4.47 -13.57
C ALA A 164 4.67 -5.27 -12.33
N ALA A 165 4.41 -6.58 -12.32
CA ALA A 165 4.88 -7.47 -11.26
C ALA A 165 6.41 -7.59 -11.21
N HIS A 166 7.07 -7.70 -12.38
CA HIS A 166 8.53 -7.68 -12.49
C HIS A 166 9.11 -6.40 -11.88
N ASP A 167 8.59 -5.24 -12.30
CA ASP A 167 9.09 -3.93 -11.86
C ASP A 167 8.86 -3.73 -10.36
N ALA A 168 7.77 -4.29 -9.80
CA ALA A 168 7.53 -4.32 -8.36
C ALA A 168 8.56 -5.18 -7.61
N MET A 169 8.86 -6.38 -8.11
CA MET A 169 9.88 -7.24 -7.51
C MET A 169 11.29 -6.64 -7.60
N ALA A 170 11.62 -6.01 -8.73
CA ALA A 170 12.88 -5.30 -8.91
C ALA A 170 13.02 -4.15 -7.90
N PHE A 171 11.95 -3.38 -7.67
CA PHE A 171 11.92 -2.35 -6.63
C PHE A 171 12.17 -2.94 -5.24
N PHE A 172 11.47 -4.02 -4.86
CA PHE A 172 11.68 -4.64 -3.54
C PHE A 172 13.05 -5.28 -3.39
N ALA A 173 13.64 -5.80 -4.46
CA ALA A 173 15.01 -6.31 -4.46
C ALA A 173 16.04 -5.19 -4.24
N HIS A 174 15.84 -4.03 -4.88
CA HIS A 174 16.68 -2.84 -4.70
C HIS A 174 16.54 -2.24 -3.30
N GLU A 175 15.32 -2.16 -2.78
CA GLU A 175 15.00 -1.53 -1.49
C GLU A 175 15.09 -2.49 -0.28
N SER A 176 15.48 -3.75 -0.52
CA SER A 176 15.67 -4.71 0.56
C SER A 176 16.78 -4.26 1.50
N CYS A 177 16.53 -4.23 2.82
CA CYS A 177 17.62 -4.03 3.78
C CYS A 177 18.62 -5.19 3.78
N GLY A 178 18.27 -6.36 3.26
CA GLY A 178 19.16 -7.52 3.22
C GLY A 178 19.21 -8.37 4.50
N LYS A 179 18.37 -8.09 5.50
CA LYS A 179 18.38 -8.82 6.80
C LYS A 179 17.92 -10.28 6.67
N CYS A 180 16.79 -10.52 6.03
CA CYS A 180 16.14 -11.84 6.01
C CYS A 180 16.34 -12.52 4.65
N PHE A 181 16.72 -13.81 4.65
CA PHE A 181 16.96 -14.55 3.41
C PHE A 181 15.78 -14.56 2.42
N PRO A 182 14.52 -14.79 2.85
CA PRO A 182 13.40 -14.79 1.91
C PRO A 182 13.22 -13.45 1.19
N CYS A 183 13.42 -12.33 1.89
CA CYS A 183 13.34 -11.01 1.28
C CYS A 183 14.57 -10.73 0.40
N ARG A 184 15.79 -10.90 0.94
CA ARG A 184 17.04 -10.55 0.25
C ARG A 184 17.26 -11.36 -1.03
N ILE A 185 17.00 -12.66 -0.96
CA ILE A 185 17.26 -13.59 -2.07
C ILE A 185 15.97 -13.83 -2.87
N GLY A 186 14.83 -14.00 -2.20
CA GLY A 186 13.58 -14.34 -2.89
C GLY A 186 13.09 -13.24 -3.83
N THR A 187 13.20 -11.96 -3.46
CA THR A 187 12.82 -10.86 -4.37
C THR A 187 13.69 -10.81 -5.63
N GLN A 188 15.00 -11.12 -5.51
CA GLN A 188 15.90 -11.26 -6.65
C GLN A 188 15.48 -12.44 -7.54
N ARG A 189 15.21 -13.61 -6.95
CA ARG A 189 14.75 -14.80 -7.71
C ARG A 189 13.44 -14.56 -8.44
N LEU A 190 12.48 -13.89 -7.79
CA LEU A 190 11.21 -13.52 -8.42
C LEU A 190 11.44 -12.52 -9.57
N THR A 191 12.32 -11.55 -9.40
CA THR A 191 12.70 -10.62 -10.47
C THR A 191 13.30 -11.36 -11.67
N GLU A 192 14.29 -12.22 -11.45
CA GLU A 192 14.91 -13.05 -12.50
C GLU A 192 13.88 -13.90 -13.26
N ARG A 193 12.92 -14.48 -12.52
CA ARG A 193 11.89 -15.35 -13.09
C ARG A 193 10.84 -14.59 -13.91
N LEU A 194 10.53 -13.36 -13.52
CA LEU A 194 9.56 -12.49 -14.20
C LEU A 194 10.16 -11.72 -15.40
N ASN A 195 11.48 -11.79 -15.61
CA ASN A 195 12.19 -11.06 -16.68
C ASN A 195 12.05 -11.69 -18.08
N ASP A 196 11.45 -12.88 -18.18
CA ASP A 196 11.34 -13.64 -19.43
C ASP A 196 9.93 -13.57 -20.03
N ASP A 197 9.71 -12.56 -20.88
CA ASP A 197 8.46 -12.37 -21.64
C ASP A 197 8.18 -13.51 -22.65
N SER A 198 9.16 -14.38 -22.93
CA SER A 198 9.02 -15.48 -23.91
C SER A 198 8.39 -16.75 -23.31
N LYS A 199 8.43 -16.88 -21.98
CA LYS A 199 7.82 -18.01 -21.29
C LYS A 199 6.36 -17.70 -21.00
N LYS A 200 5.45 -18.45 -21.62
CA LYS A 200 4.08 -18.58 -21.12
C LYS A 200 4.18 -19.20 -19.73
N LEU A 201 4.03 -18.37 -18.70
CA LEU A 201 3.92 -18.83 -17.33
C LEU A 201 2.59 -19.56 -17.20
N ASP A 202 2.66 -20.88 -17.07
CA ASP A 202 1.51 -21.68 -16.68
C ASP A 202 1.26 -21.50 -15.18
N LEU A 203 0.08 -20.98 -14.82
CA LEU A 203 -0.29 -20.73 -13.44
C LEU A 203 -0.29 -22.01 -12.60
N ALA A 204 -0.64 -23.15 -13.19
CA ALA A 204 -0.63 -24.43 -12.50
C ALA A 204 0.80 -24.86 -12.16
N ALA A 205 1.68 -24.87 -13.16
CA ALA A 205 3.10 -25.15 -12.97
C ALA A 205 3.77 -24.15 -12.01
N TRP A 206 3.36 -22.89 -12.04
CA TRP A 206 3.84 -21.89 -11.09
C TRP A 206 3.46 -22.28 -9.66
N THR A 207 2.17 -22.53 -9.40
CA THR A 207 1.64 -22.83 -8.06
C THR A 207 2.18 -24.13 -7.48
N GLU A 208 2.57 -25.10 -8.31
CA GLU A 208 3.19 -26.35 -7.84
C GLU A 208 4.65 -26.15 -7.38
N GLU A 209 5.35 -25.16 -7.94
CA GLU A 209 6.76 -24.89 -7.63
C GLU A 209 6.96 -24.04 -6.36
N VAL A 210 6.00 -23.17 -6.03
CA VAL A 210 6.10 -22.20 -4.90
C VAL A 210 5.39 -22.70 -3.66
#